data_AF-A0A559M1P5-F1
#
_entry.id   AF-A0A559M1P5-F1
#
_cell.length_a   1.000
_cell.length_b   1.000
_cell.length_c   1.000
_cell.angle_alpha   90.00
_cell.angle_beta   90.00
_cell.angle_gamma   90.00
#
_symmetry.space_group_name_H-M   'P 1'
#
loop_
_entity.id
_entity.type
_entity.pdbx_description
1 polymer ?
#
loop_
_entity_poly.entity_id
_entity_poly.type
_entity_poly.pdbx_seq_one_letter_code
_entity_poly.pdbx_strand_id
1 'polypeptide(L)'
;MASVVSLLVGMSAIFGTAEAIKETRSKARRSEHRSRKCNLVVHCPKSSQYSPMLDNRQVVLSGDKLYVDTNTCIDVPFGHPFAGYYHPYPETPYSGLISTISDDPPMMNWIYVDRDTYELKFGPRPYAEHNFKGPWDCTRQERRLTFGGWEGFCVVLEESGFWGVYFDIDQIR
;
A
#
# COMPACT_ATOMS: atom_id res chain seq x y z
N MET A 1 35.27 -20.59 -59.07
CA MET A 1 34.48 -19.34 -59.07
C MET A 1 33.04 -19.67 -58.69
N ALA A 2 32.61 -19.22 -57.51
CA ALA A 2 31.22 -19.08 -56.98
C ALA A 2 31.29 -19.33 -55.45
N SER A 3 31.64 -18.33 -54.65
CA SER A 3 30.80 -17.25 -54.10
C SER A 3 30.22 -17.64 -52.74
N VAL A 4 30.91 -17.18 -51.69
CA VAL A 4 30.47 -17.15 -50.29
C VAL A 4 29.64 -15.90 -50.08
N VAL A 5 28.32 -16.02 -49.95
CA VAL A 5 27.40 -15.05 -49.31
C VAL A 5 26.07 -15.82 -49.12
N SER A 6 25.30 -15.81 -48.02
CA SER A 6 25.18 -14.87 -46.91
C SER A 6 24.66 -15.61 -45.67
N LEU A 7 25.37 -15.49 -44.54
CA LEU A 7 24.82 -15.64 -43.20
C LEU A 7 24.39 -14.23 -42.73
N LEU A 8 23.38 -14.15 -41.83
CA LEU A 8 22.95 -12.98 -41.03
C LEU A 8 21.61 -12.32 -41.43
N VAL A 9 20.51 -13.06 -41.33
CA VAL A 9 19.20 -12.48 -40.99
C VAL A 9 18.59 -13.36 -39.91
N GLY A 10 18.44 -12.86 -38.67
CA GLY A 10 17.68 -13.62 -37.67
C GLY A 10 17.89 -13.37 -36.18
N MET A 11 18.61 -12.32 -35.73
CA MET A 11 18.80 -12.07 -34.29
C MET A 11 18.18 -10.79 -33.74
N SER A 12 17.42 -10.03 -34.53
CA SER A 12 16.76 -8.79 -34.07
C SER A 12 15.31 -8.97 -33.58
N ALA A 13 14.65 -10.10 -33.85
CA ALA A 13 13.25 -10.34 -33.45
C ALA A 13 13.09 -10.97 -32.04
N ILE A 14 14.14 -11.57 -31.49
CA ILE A 14 14.06 -12.38 -30.26
C ILE A 14 14.10 -11.50 -28.99
N PHE A 15 14.78 -10.35 -29.03
CA PHE A 15 14.85 -9.44 -27.87
C PHE A 15 13.51 -8.74 -27.62
N GLY A 16 12.94 -8.09 -28.64
CA GLY A 16 11.66 -7.38 -28.50
C GLY A 16 10.49 -8.23 -27.97
N THR A 17 10.50 -9.55 -28.25
CA THR A 17 9.50 -10.48 -27.70
C THR A 17 9.77 -10.83 -26.24
N ALA A 18 11.03 -11.00 -25.81
CA ALA A 18 11.38 -11.29 -24.43
C ALA A 18 11.07 -10.12 -23.48
N GLU A 19 11.39 -8.87 -23.88
CA GLU A 19 11.00 -7.67 -23.11
C GLU A 19 9.46 -7.52 -23.05
N ALA A 20 8.74 -7.71 -24.16
CA ALA A 20 7.29 -7.64 -24.19
C ALA A 20 6.62 -8.71 -23.31
N ILE A 21 7.16 -9.93 -23.28
CA ILE A 21 6.69 -11.01 -22.39
C ILE A 21 6.97 -10.66 -20.93
N LYS A 22 8.15 -10.10 -20.62
CA LYS A 22 8.51 -9.65 -19.27
C LYS A 22 7.59 -8.53 -18.79
N GLU A 23 7.30 -7.55 -19.63
CA GLU A 23 6.33 -6.49 -19.35
C GLU A 23 4.92 -7.05 -19.14
N THR A 24 4.45 -7.93 -20.03
CA THR A 24 3.13 -8.56 -19.93
C THR A 24 3.01 -9.36 -18.63
N ARG A 25 4.02 -10.16 -18.29
CA ARG A 25 4.07 -10.93 -17.04
C ARG A 25 4.13 -10.02 -15.81
N SER A 26 4.84 -8.90 -15.89
CA SER A 26 4.90 -7.89 -14.82
C SER A 26 3.53 -7.24 -14.60
N LYS A 27 2.84 -6.84 -15.68
CA LYS A 27 1.48 -6.27 -15.64
C LYS A 27 0.47 -7.29 -15.09
N ALA A 28 0.53 -8.54 -15.54
CA ALA A 28 -0.32 -9.61 -15.03
C ALA A 28 -0.13 -9.85 -13.52
N ARG A 29 1.13 -9.97 -13.06
CA ARG A 29 1.45 -10.13 -11.63
C ARG A 29 0.97 -8.95 -10.78
N ARG A 30 1.10 -7.72 -11.31
CA ARG A 30 0.61 -6.52 -10.63
C ARG A 30 -0.91 -6.53 -10.52
N SER A 31 -1.62 -6.88 -11.61
CA SER A 31 -3.08 -7.00 -11.62
C SER A 31 -3.56 -8.04 -10.61
N GLU A 32 -2.95 -9.22 -10.61
CA GLU A 32 -3.26 -10.30 -9.67
C GLU A 32 -3.08 -9.84 -8.22
N HIS A 33 -1.93 -9.25 -7.89
CA HIS A 33 -1.69 -8.74 -6.54
C HIS A 33 -2.72 -7.67 -6.13
N ARG A 34 -3.07 -6.76 -7.03
CA ARG A 34 -4.04 -5.69 -6.75
C ARG A 34 -5.46 -6.21 -6.53
N SER A 35 -5.80 -7.39 -7.06
CA SER A 35 -7.07 -8.08 -6.80
C SER A 35 -7.10 -8.87 -5.48
N ARG A 36 -5.99 -8.95 -4.74
CA ARG A 36 -5.91 -9.70 -3.48
C ARG A 36 -6.12 -8.79 -2.27
N LYS A 37 -7.01 -9.20 -1.37
CA LYS A 37 -7.10 -8.63 -0.02
C LYS A 37 -5.76 -8.79 0.70
N CYS A 38 -5.27 -7.69 1.24
CA CYS A 38 -4.01 -7.58 1.95
C CYS A 38 -4.27 -6.95 3.32
N ASN A 39 -3.54 -7.44 4.33
CA ASN A 39 -3.50 -6.84 5.66
C ASN A 39 -2.25 -5.97 5.77
N LEU A 40 -2.24 -5.05 6.73
CA LEU A 40 -1.06 -4.24 7.05
C LEU A 40 -0.48 -4.69 8.39
N VAL A 41 0.84 -4.86 8.39
CA VAL A 41 1.63 -5.22 9.57
C VAL A 41 2.76 -4.21 9.70
N VAL A 42 3.00 -3.75 10.92
CA VAL A 42 4.05 -2.80 11.24
C VAL A 42 5.38 -3.51 11.27
N HIS A 43 6.38 -2.91 10.63
CA HIS A 43 7.77 -3.29 10.76
C HIS A 43 8.58 -2.09 11.26
N CYS A 44 9.43 -2.30 12.26
CA CYS A 44 10.30 -1.27 12.85
C CYS A 44 11.77 -1.48 12.40
N PRO A 45 12.26 -0.78 11.35
CA PRO A 45 13.62 -1.03 10.83
C PRO A 45 14.73 -0.63 11.80
N LYS A 46 14.46 0.36 12.66
CA LYS A 46 15.37 0.82 13.72
C LYS A 46 14.79 0.42 15.07
N SER A 47 15.63 -0.11 15.94
CA SER A 47 15.23 -0.42 17.31
C SER A 47 14.95 0.87 18.09
N SER A 48 13.87 0.83 18.85
CA SER A 48 13.46 1.83 19.83
C SER A 48 12.91 1.11 21.05
N GLN A 49 12.67 1.85 22.15
CA GLN A 49 12.03 1.28 23.34
C GLN A 49 10.63 0.71 23.07
N TYR A 50 9.96 1.15 22.02
CA TYR A 50 8.61 0.71 21.65
C TYR A 50 8.60 -0.39 20.58
N SER A 51 9.74 -0.66 19.93
CA SER A 51 9.82 -1.68 18.87
C SER A 51 9.33 -3.06 19.31
N PRO A 52 9.64 -3.59 20.53
CA PRO A 52 9.11 -4.88 20.97
C PRO A 52 7.57 -4.93 21.06
N MET A 53 6.93 -3.79 21.26
CA MET A 53 5.49 -3.68 21.35
C MET A 53 4.83 -3.53 19.98
N LEU A 54 5.47 -2.78 19.07
CA LEU A 54 4.89 -2.35 17.79
C LEU A 54 5.28 -3.24 16.60
N ASP A 55 6.46 -3.86 16.61
CA ASP A 55 6.91 -4.69 15.50
C ASP A 55 6.03 -5.94 15.35
N ASN A 56 5.73 -6.31 14.11
CA ASN A 56 4.82 -7.39 13.74
C ASN A 56 3.37 -7.24 14.24
N ARG A 57 2.95 -6.03 14.62
CA ARG A 57 1.55 -5.76 14.97
C ARG A 57 0.70 -5.38 13.77
N GLN A 58 -0.57 -5.75 13.82
CA GLN A 58 -1.53 -5.42 12.77
C GLN A 58 -1.97 -3.96 12.85
N VAL A 59 -2.31 -3.39 11.70
CA VAL A 59 -3.01 -2.10 11.63
C VAL A 59 -4.52 -2.34 11.58
N VAL A 60 -5.26 -1.55 12.34
CA VAL A 60 -6.73 -1.61 12.45
C VAL A 60 -7.34 -0.24 12.16
N LEU A 61 -8.59 -0.24 11.71
CA LEU A 61 -9.41 0.94 11.51
C LEU A 61 -10.28 1.14 12.76
N SER A 62 -10.21 2.30 13.39
CA SER A 62 -11.03 2.65 14.56
C SER A 62 -11.38 4.13 14.53
N GLY A 63 -12.64 4.48 14.83
CA GLY A 63 -13.13 5.84 14.66
C GLY A 63 -13.05 6.29 13.19
N ASP A 64 -12.17 7.24 12.89
CA ASP A 64 -11.88 7.78 11.55
C ASP A 64 -10.41 7.58 11.11
N LYS A 65 -9.57 6.94 11.95
CA LYS A 65 -8.13 6.78 11.74
C LYS A 65 -7.68 5.32 11.70
N LEU A 66 -6.44 5.13 11.27
CA LEU A 66 -5.73 3.86 11.35
C LEU A 66 -4.81 3.86 12.57
N TYR A 67 -4.84 2.76 13.33
CA TYR A 67 -4.03 2.56 14.52
C TYR A 67 -3.30 1.22 14.49
N VAL A 68 -2.26 1.09 15.30
CA VAL A 68 -1.58 -0.18 15.55
C VAL A 68 -2.24 -0.89 16.73
N ASP A 69 -2.63 -2.14 16.51
CA ASP A 69 -3.17 -2.98 17.57
C ASP A 69 -2.05 -3.57 18.42
N THR A 70 -1.86 -3.01 19.61
CA THR A 70 -0.88 -3.48 20.59
C THR A 70 -1.32 -4.74 21.34
N ASN A 71 -2.53 -5.27 21.08
CA ASN A 71 -3.19 -6.34 21.83
C ASN A 71 -3.20 -6.10 23.36
N THR A 72 -3.35 -4.84 23.78
CA THR A 72 -3.39 -4.50 25.21
C THR A 72 -4.68 -5.03 25.87
N CYS A 73 -5.77 -5.14 25.10
CA CYS A 73 -7.02 -5.78 25.50
C CYS A 73 -7.25 -7.02 24.64
N ILE A 74 -7.15 -8.22 25.22
CA ILE A 74 -7.23 -9.49 24.47
C ILE A 74 -8.68 -9.83 24.11
N ASP A 75 -9.65 -9.40 24.94
CA ASP A 75 -11.04 -9.84 24.83
C ASP A 75 -11.92 -8.91 23.96
N VAL A 76 -11.43 -7.72 23.62
CA VAL A 76 -12.19 -6.72 22.87
C VAL A 76 -11.37 -6.27 21.65
N PRO A 77 -11.87 -6.46 20.42
CA PRO A 77 -11.22 -5.94 19.24
C PRO A 77 -11.08 -4.41 19.33
N PHE A 78 -9.84 -3.92 19.20
CA PHE A 78 -9.58 -2.48 19.27
C PHE A 78 -10.13 -1.72 18.05
N GLY A 79 -10.17 -2.37 16.90
CA GLY A 79 -10.72 -1.83 15.66
C GLY A 79 -10.94 -2.93 14.63
N HIS A 80 -11.49 -2.55 13.48
CA HIS A 80 -11.66 -3.45 12.35
C HIS A 80 -10.31 -3.71 11.68
N PRO A 81 -9.83 -4.96 11.58
CA PRO A 81 -8.53 -5.25 10.98
C PRO A 81 -8.44 -4.69 9.55
N PHE A 82 -7.31 -4.05 9.23
CA PHE A 82 -7.08 -3.56 7.89
C PHE A 82 -7.20 -4.71 6.89
N ALA A 83 -8.06 -4.53 5.91
CA ALA A 83 -8.54 -5.56 5.01
C ALA A 83 -8.68 -4.96 3.62
N GLY A 84 -7.54 -4.53 3.07
CA GLY A 84 -7.53 -3.62 1.93
C GLY A 84 -7.03 -4.19 0.61
N TYR A 85 -7.31 -3.44 -0.45
CA TYR A 85 -6.93 -3.75 -1.81
C TYR A 85 -6.79 -2.45 -2.62
N TYR A 86 -5.99 -2.53 -3.68
CA TYR A 86 -5.76 -1.38 -4.55
C TYR A 86 -6.93 -1.26 -5.53
N HIS A 87 -7.54 -0.10 -5.59
CA HIS A 87 -8.63 0.18 -6.52
C HIS A 87 -8.26 1.39 -7.39
N PRO A 88 -8.51 1.38 -8.71
CA PRO A 88 -8.40 2.59 -9.53
C PRO A 88 -9.14 3.76 -8.88
N TYR A 89 -8.44 4.88 -8.64
CA TYR A 89 -9.08 6.06 -8.09
C TYR A 89 -9.66 6.88 -9.26
N PRO A 90 -10.96 7.23 -9.24
CA PRO A 90 -11.60 7.91 -10.36
C PRO A 90 -10.86 9.17 -10.80
N GLU A 91 -10.79 9.41 -12.12
CA GLU A 91 -10.20 10.62 -12.71
C GLU A 91 -8.70 10.81 -12.41
N THR A 92 -8.02 9.74 -11.99
CA THR A 92 -6.56 9.74 -11.78
C THR A 92 -5.90 8.60 -12.56
N PRO A 93 -4.61 8.75 -12.92
CA PRO A 93 -3.86 7.67 -13.58
C PRO A 93 -3.32 6.63 -12.59
N TYR A 94 -3.64 6.73 -11.31
CA TYR A 94 -3.08 5.90 -10.25
C TYR A 94 -4.17 5.16 -9.46
N SER A 95 -3.74 4.25 -8.60
CA SER A 95 -4.64 3.53 -7.70
C SER A 95 -4.72 4.21 -6.35
N GLY A 96 -5.93 4.22 -5.81
CA GLY A 96 -6.17 4.44 -4.40
C GLY A 96 -6.04 3.13 -3.61
N LEU A 97 -6.19 3.24 -2.30
CA LEU A 97 -6.27 2.11 -1.38
C LEU A 97 -7.64 2.15 -0.70
N ILE A 98 -8.32 1.01 -0.65
CA ILE A 98 -9.57 0.87 0.07
C ILE A 98 -9.47 -0.29 1.06
N SER A 99 -10.20 -0.22 2.17
CA SER A 99 -10.30 -1.29 3.17
C SER A 99 -11.76 -1.52 3.52
N THR A 100 -12.10 -2.75 3.92
CA THR A 100 -13.36 -2.97 4.63
C THR A 100 -13.33 -2.24 5.97
N ILE A 101 -14.50 -1.79 6.43
CA ILE A 101 -14.73 -1.18 7.75
C ILE A 101 -15.73 -1.98 8.60
N SER A 102 -16.41 -2.94 7.97
CA SER A 102 -17.40 -3.84 8.53
C SER A 102 -17.43 -5.08 7.65
N ASP A 103 -17.60 -6.25 8.26
CA ASP A 103 -17.74 -7.51 7.53
C ASP A 103 -19.20 -7.80 7.14
N ASP A 104 -20.18 -7.30 7.91
CA ASP A 104 -21.62 -7.51 7.66
C ASP A 104 -22.49 -6.28 8.05
N PRO A 105 -23.06 -5.53 7.08
CA PRO A 105 -22.80 -5.66 5.64
C PRO A 105 -21.36 -5.25 5.31
N PRO A 106 -20.76 -5.83 4.26
CA PRO A 106 -19.42 -5.46 3.83
C PRO A 106 -19.44 -4.02 3.30
N MET A 107 -18.88 -3.12 4.09
CA MET A 107 -18.70 -1.72 3.73
C MET A 107 -17.22 -1.43 3.53
N MET A 108 -16.90 -0.56 2.57
CA MET A 108 -15.53 -0.20 2.23
C MET A 108 -15.36 1.31 2.19
N ASN A 109 -14.23 1.77 2.70
CA ASN A 109 -13.83 3.17 2.66
C ASN A 109 -12.46 3.33 2.01
N TRP A 110 -12.24 4.52 1.46
CA TRP A 110 -10.93 4.94 0.95
C TRP A 110 -10.01 5.27 2.10
N ILE A 111 -8.76 4.85 1.96
CA ILE A 111 -7.66 5.20 2.84
C ILE A 111 -6.97 6.41 2.22
N TYR A 112 -6.74 7.43 3.03
CA TYR A 112 -6.10 8.66 2.61
C TYR A 112 -5.22 9.20 3.73
N VAL A 113 -4.26 10.04 3.36
CA VAL A 113 -3.49 10.82 4.32
C VAL A 113 -4.20 12.16 4.46
N ASP A 114 -4.57 12.50 5.70
CA ASP A 114 -5.19 13.78 6.04
C ASP A 114 -4.23 14.92 5.71
N ARG A 115 -4.72 15.95 5.02
CA ARG A 115 -3.86 17.02 4.49
C ARG A 115 -3.31 17.98 5.54
N ASP A 116 -3.96 18.05 6.70
CA ASP A 116 -3.66 19.04 7.74
C ASP A 116 -2.89 18.40 8.90
N THR A 117 -3.17 17.11 9.18
CA THR A 117 -2.57 16.35 10.31
C THR A 117 -1.61 15.25 9.89
N TYR A 118 -1.63 14.86 8.60
CA TYR A 118 -0.88 13.74 8.05
C TYR A 118 -1.18 12.37 8.67
N GLU A 119 -2.32 12.28 9.37
CA GLU A 119 -2.89 11.04 9.88
C GLU A 119 -3.35 10.14 8.72
N LEU A 120 -3.12 8.84 8.83
CA LEU A 120 -3.81 7.89 7.96
C LEU A 120 -5.26 7.75 8.44
N LYS A 121 -6.16 8.20 7.58
CA LYS A 121 -7.61 8.18 7.81
C LYS A 121 -8.33 7.32 6.81
N PHE A 122 -9.58 7.02 7.12
CA PHE A 122 -10.47 6.34 6.20
C PHE A 122 -11.83 7.02 6.12
N GLY A 123 -12.48 6.92 4.95
CA GLY A 123 -13.78 7.54 4.72
C GLY A 123 -14.32 7.33 3.32
N PRO A 124 -15.58 7.71 3.06
CA PRO A 124 -16.15 7.63 1.73
C PRO A 124 -15.48 8.66 0.81
N ARG A 125 -15.67 8.50 -0.51
CA ARG A 125 -14.98 9.32 -1.54
C ARG A 125 -15.01 10.83 -1.26
N PRO A 126 -16.13 11.46 -0.86
CA PRO A 126 -16.16 12.91 -0.62
C PRO A 126 -15.15 13.40 0.43
N TYR A 127 -14.82 12.59 1.43
CA TYR A 127 -13.80 12.95 2.42
C TYR A 127 -12.39 12.72 1.87
N ALA A 128 -12.16 11.59 1.21
CA ALA A 128 -10.87 11.25 0.65
C ALA A 128 -10.43 12.20 -0.48
N GLU A 129 -11.38 12.73 -1.25
CA GLU A 129 -11.09 13.53 -2.45
C GLU A 129 -10.40 14.86 -2.14
N HIS A 130 -10.69 15.44 -0.97
CA HIS A 130 -10.09 16.68 -0.48
C HIS A 130 -8.75 16.48 0.23
N ASN A 131 -8.32 15.23 0.39
CA ASN A 131 -7.12 14.81 1.09
C ASN A 131 -6.12 14.15 0.13
N PHE A 132 -4.96 13.73 0.65
CA PHE A 132 -3.96 13.01 -0.13
C PHE A 132 -4.39 11.55 -0.30
N LYS A 133 -5.05 11.26 -1.43
CA LYS A 133 -5.68 9.97 -1.74
C LYS A 133 -4.82 8.98 -2.52
N GLY A 134 -3.58 9.33 -2.84
CA GLY A 134 -2.65 8.48 -3.57
C GLY A 134 -1.51 9.27 -4.19
N PRO A 135 -0.65 8.63 -5.00
CA PRO A 135 -0.75 7.24 -5.46
C PRO A 135 -0.39 6.22 -4.38
N TRP A 136 -1.20 5.17 -4.24
CA TRP A 136 -0.88 4.03 -3.38
C TRP A 136 -0.27 2.89 -4.20
N ASP A 137 0.80 2.29 -3.70
CA ASP A 137 1.43 1.11 -4.29
C ASP A 137 2.19 0.29 -3.23
N CYS A 138 2.97 -0.70 -3.65
CA CYS A 138 3.90 -1.38 -2.77
C CYS A 138 5.23 -1.66 -3.45
N THR A 139 6.26 -1.92 -2.65
CA THR A 139 7.57 -2.33 -3.17
C THR A 139 7.48 -3.68 -3.89
N ARG A 140 8.35 -3.86 -4.90
CA ARG A 140 8.28 -5.03 -5.79
C ARG A 140 8.63 -6.35 -5.09
N GLN A 141 9.55 -6.31 -4.12
CA GLN A 141 10.12 -7.49 -3.47
C GLN A 141 9.33 -7.85 -2.20
N GLU A 142 9.34 -6.95 -1.23
CA GLU A 142 8.80 -7.20 0.11
C GLU A 142 7.35 -6.74 0.30
N ARG A 143 6.73 -6.13 -0.73
CA ARG A 143 5.34 -5.66 -0.67
C ARG A 143 5.08 -4.65 0.45
N ARG A 144 6.11 -3.89 0.83
CA ARG A 144 5.98 -2.78 1.77
C ARG A 144 5.13 -1.67 1.15
N LEU A 145 4.16 -1.18 1.88
CA LEU A 145 3.22 -0.16 1.40
C LEU A 145 3.99 1.12 1.03
N THR A 146 3.59 1.77 -0.05
CA THR A 146 4.13 3.06 -0.47
C THR A 146 3.01 4.05 -0.76
N PHE A 147 3.28 5.32 -0.46
CA PHE A 147 2.44 6.45 -0.79
C PHE A 147 3.28 7.49 -1.51
N GLY A 148 2.84 7.95 -2.68
CA GLY A 148 3.66 8.85 -3.50
C GLY A 148 4.97 8.21 -3.99
N GLY A 149 5.08 6.88 -3.94
CA GLY A 149 6.33 6.16 -4.22
C GLY A 149 7.32 6.10 -3.04
N TRP A 150 6.95 6.61 -1.87
CA TRP A 150 7.77 6.65 -0.66
C TRP A 150 7.22 5.77 0.47
N GLU A 151 8.10 5.24 1.32
CA GLU A 151 7.79 4.41 2.49
C GLU A 151 7.79 5.23 3.79
N GLY A 152 7.22 6.43 3.75
CA GLY A 152 7.28 7.42 4.84
C GLY A 152 6.31 7.19 5.99
N PHE A 153 5.94 5.95 6.33
CA PHE A 153 4.98 5.70 7.39
C PHE A 153 5.65 5.74 8.77
N CYS A 154 4.99 6.41 9.72
CA CYS A 154 5.42 6.44 11.12
C CYS A 154 4.23 6.13 12.04
N VAL A 155 4.55 5.69 13.26
CA VAL A 155 3.56 5.38 14.29
C VAL A 155 3.85 6.28 15.48
N VAL A 156 2.81 6.97 15.97
CA VAL A 156 2.91 7.99 17.02
C VAL A 156 2.01 7.61 18.18
N LEU A 157 2.52 7.70 19.41
CA LEU A 157 1.71 7.57 20.62
C LEU A 157 0.94 8.87 20.83
N GLU A 158 -0.38 8.80 20.70
CA GLU A 158 -1.27 9.93 20.92
C GLU A 158 -1.57 10.14 22.41
N GLU A 159 -2.07 11.33 22.76
CA GLU A 159 -2.50 11.65 24.14
C GLU A 159 -3.61 10.71 24.65
N SER A 160 -4.36 10.12 23.73
CA SER A 160 -5.36 9.08 24.01
C SER A 160 -4.77 7.76 24.54
N GLY A 161 -3.44 7.58 24.43
CA GLY A 161 -2.73 6.35 24.77
C GLY A 161 -2.69 5.31 23.64
N PHE A 162 -3.25 5.63 22.47
CA PHE A 162 -3.24 4.76 21.30
C PHE A 162 -2.15 5.13 20.29
N TRP A 163 -1.74 4.15 19.49
CA TRP A 163 -0.67 4.29 18.50
C TRP A 163 -1.25 4.55 17.13
N GLY A 164 -1.38 5.83 16.76
CA GLY A 164 -1.90 6.25 15.46
C GLY A 164 -0.86 6.08 14.35
N VAL A 165 -1.32 5.80 13.13
CA VAL A 165 -0.48 5.70 11.93
C VAL A 165 -0.51 7.02 11.17
N TYR A 166 0.67 7.54 10.84
CA TYR A 166 0.88 8.83 10.17
C TYR A 166 1.77 8.65 8.96
N PHE A 167 1.80 9.65 8.09
CA PHE A 167 2.70 9.72 6.95
C PHE A 167 3.60 10.95 7.02
N ASP A 168 4.90 10.74 6.94
CA ASP A 168 5.90 11.81 6.85
C ASP A 168 5.94 12.35 5.42
N ILE A 169 5.17 13.43 5.19
CA ILE A 169 5.10 14.11 3.89
C ILE A 169 6.33 14.97 3.59
N ASP A 170 6.99 15.49 4.63
CA ASP A 170 8.13 16.41 4.51
C ASP A 170 9.38 15.69 3.99
N GLN A 171 9.43 14.37 4.13
CA GLN A 171 10.52 13.52 3.62
C GLN A 171 10.26 12.92 2.22
N ILE A 172 9.19 13.31 1.52
CA ILE A 172 9.03 12.92 0.11
C ILE A 172 10.16 13.59 -0.69
N ARG A 173 11.12 12.79 -1.15
CA ARG A 173 12.23 13.22 -2.02
C ARG A 173 11.85 13.18 -3.49
#